data_AF-A0A8T8CZY4-F1
#
_entry.id   AF-A0A8T8CZY4-F1
#
_cell.length_a   1.000
_cell.length_b   1.000
_cell.length_c   1.000
_cell.angle_alpha   90.00
_cell.angle_beta   90.00
_cell.angle_gamma   90.00
#
_symmetry.space_group_name_H-M   'P 1'
#
loop_
_entity.id
_entity.type
_entity.pdbx_description
1 polymer ?
#
loop_
_entity_poly.entity_id
_entity_poly.type
_entity_poly.pdbx_seq_one_letter_code
_entity_poly.pdbx_strand_id
1 'polypeptide(L)'
;MAEGHVKPNGPDLVEGIALTDLPDGGKILGHCRDEQVLLVRRGAEVFAIGATCTHYGGPLADGLVVEDTVRCPWHHACFDLRTGEALRPPAFNPLACWSVEQRDDRIFVGERRKRTAPKQRNGSSGQVPHRIVIVGGGAAGFAAAEKLRREHYQGSIVMLSNDEAPPVDRPNLSKDYLAGKAPEDWIPLRGESFYSRNDIDLRLNANVASIDARSGEVVLADGARTPYDRLLLATGAEPVRLTIPGANLPHVHTLRSFADCRAIIERATTARRAVVLGASFIGLEVSAALRSRDIEVHVVAPEKRPMERVLGPQMGDFIRALHEENGVVFHLEDTASSIDGNKVKLSSGDTLAADFVVAGIGVRPRTGLAEMAGLILDRGVVVNAFLETSAPGIFAAGDIARWPDPHSGENIRVEHWVVAERQGRTAALNMLGHREKFVAVPFFWSQHYDVPINYVGHAAQWDEIEVDGDIIAKDCLLRFKREGRALAVASIFRDIESLGAEVQMERRMT
;
A
#
# COMPACT_ATOMS: atom_id res chain seq x y z
N MET A 1 -10.84 -26.11 -10.90
CA MET A 1 -12.31 -26.17 -10.90
C MET A 1 -12.80 -25.44 -12.14
N ALA A 2 -13.83 -25.96 -12.80
CA ALA A 2 -14.25 -25.60 -14.15
C ALA A 2 -14.19 -24.09 -14.44
N GLU A 3 -13.49 -23.72 -15.53
CA GLU A 3 -13.59 -22.42 -16.19
C GLU A 3 -15.03 -22.27 -16.69
N GLY A 4 -15.92 -21.82 -15.81
CA GLY A 4 -17.21 -21.32 -16.23
C GLY A 4 -16.96 -20.06 -17.05
N HIS A 5 -17.23 -20.12 -18.35
CA HIS A 5 -17.34 -18.92 -19.18
C HIS A 5 -18.42 -18.02 -18.56
N VAL A 6 -17.99 -17.06 -17.74
CA VAL A 6 -18.86 -15.99 -17.24
C VAL A 6 -19.28 -15.21 -18.47
N LYS A 7 -20.58 -15.19 -18.74
CA LYS A 7 -21.14 -14.42 -19.85
C LYS A 7 -20.67 -12.96 -19.72
N PRO A 8 -20.11 -12.35 -20.77
CA PRO A 8 -19.67 -10.97 -20.70
C PRO A 8 -20.85 -10.07 -20.29
N ASN A 9 -20.62 -9.20 -19.30
CA ASN A 9 -21.60 -8.20 -18.86
C ASN A 9 -21.60 -7.00 -19.82
N GLY A 10 -22.77 -6.36 -19.95
CA GLY A 10 -22.98 -5.16 -20.76
C GLY A 10 -23.20 -5.44 -22.26
N PRO A 11 -23.31 -4.40 -23.09
CA PRO A 11 -23.51 -4.53 -24.54
C PRO A 11 -22.25 -5.06 -25.25
N ASP A 12 -22.46 -5.72 -26.39
CA ASP A 12 -21.38 -6.06 -27.32
C ASP A 12 -20.92 -4.79 -28.04
N LEU A 13 -19.72 -4.33 -27.69
CA LEU A 13 -19.16 -3.10 -28.21
C LEU A 13 -18.64 -3.25 -29.64
N VAL A 14 -18.51 -4.47 -30.16
CA VAL A 14 -18.17 -4.74 -31.57
C VAL A 14 -19.37 -4.44 -32.47
N GLU A 15 -20.59 -4.75 -32.02
CA GLU A 15 -21.86 -4.40 -32.69
C GLU A 15 -22.20 -2.90 -32.57
N GLY A 16 -21.54 -2.23 -31.63
CA GLY A 16 -21.61 -0.81 -31.37
C GLY A 16 -22.80 -0.39 -30.53
N ILE A 17 -22.67 0.78 -29.91
CA ILE A 17 -23.69 1.41 -29.06
C ILE A 17 -24.05 2.79 -29.60
N ALA A 18 -25.20 3.34 -29.24
CA ALA A 18 -25.52 4.71 -29.64
C ALA A 18 -24.62 5.69 -28.88
N LEU A 19 -24.14 6.74 -29.55
CA LEU A 19 -23.35 7.80 -28.93
C LEU A 19 -24.12 8.50 -27.79
N THR A 20 -25.46 8.51 -27.87
CA THR A 20 -26.35 9.04 -26.83
C THR A 20 -26.36 8.21 -25.56
N ASP A 21 -26.03 6.91 -25.64
CA ASP A 21 -25.94 6.04 -24.46
C ASP A 21 -24.72 6.40 -23.62
N LEU A 22 -23.67 6.95 -24.24
CA LEU A 22 -22.44 7.43 -23.59
C LEU A 22 -22.38 8.97 -23.62
N PRO A 23 -23.07 9.67 -22.69
CA PRO A 23 -22.99 11.12 -22.60
C PRO A 23 -21.56 11.57 -22.25
N ASP A 24 -21.26 12.86 -22.44
CA ASP A 24 -19.95 13.40 -22.05
C ASP A 24 -19.70 13.24 -20.54
N GLY A 25 -18.49 12.83 -20.17
CA GLY A 25 -18.12 12.41 -18.81
C GLY A 25 -18.69 11.05 -18.40
N GLY A 26 -19.51 10.43 -19.24
CA GLY A 26 -20.11 9.12 -19.02
C GLY A 26 -19.10 7.98 -19.17
N LYS A 27 -19.44 6.86 -18.53
CA LYS A 27 -18.71 5.59 -18.65
C LYS A 27 -19.69 4.43 -18.75
N ILE A 28 -19.38 3.44 -19.59
CA ILE A 28 -20.21 2.24 -19.80
C ILE A 28 -19.32 1.00 -19.71
N LEU A 29 -19.76 0.02 -18.92
CA LEU A 29 -19.22 -1.33 -18.95
C LEU A 29 -19.87 -2.11 -20.10
N GLY A 30 -19.05 -2.65 -20.98
CA GLY A 30 -19.46 -3.57 -22.04
C GLY A 30 -18.40 -4.64 -22.27
N HIS A 31 -18.48 -5.30 -23.41
CA HIS A 31 -17.49 -6.30 -23.79
C HIS A 31 -17.05 -6.17 -25.25
N CYS A 32 -15.82 -6.58 -25.50
CA CYS A 32 -15.30 -6.78 -26.85
C CYS A 32 -14.87 -8.24 -26.96
N ARG A 33 -15.64 -9.06 -27.67
CA ARG A 33 -15.53 -10.53 -27.63
C ARG A 33 -15.70 -11.01 -26.17
N ASP A 34 -14.74 -11.77 -25.65
CA ASP A 34 -14.80 -12.35 -24.30
C ASP A 34 -14.20 -11.44 -23.20
N GLU A 35 -13.80 -10.21 -23.55
CA GLU A 35 -13.12 -9.30 -22.63
C GLU A 35 -14.01 -8.16 -22.17
N GLN A 36 -13.99 -7.88 -20.86
CA GLN A 36 -14.68 -6.73 -20.27
C GLN A 36 -13.93 -5.42 -20.59
N VAL A 37 -14.66 -4.47 -21.17
CA VAL A 37 -14.13 -3.18 -21.63
C VAL A 37 -14.96 -2.06 -21.00
N LEU A 38 -14.26 -1.07 -20.47
CA LEU A 38 -14.84 0.19 -20.01
C LEU A 38 -14.71 1.23 -21.12
N LEU A 39 -15.85 1.70 -21.63
CA LEU A 39 -15.93 2.89 -22.45
C LEU A 39 -15.98 4.13 -21.57
N VAL A 40 -15.20 5.15 -21.93
CA VAL A 40 -15.23 6.46 -21.26
C VAL A 40 -15.24 7.55 -22.32
N ARG A 41 -16.15 8.52 -22.22
CA ARG A 41 -16.20 9.67 -23.12
C ARG A 41 -15.70 10.93 -22.44
N ARG A 42 -14.83 11.66 -23.13
CA ARG A 42 -14.33 13.00 -22.73
C ARG A 42 -14.41 13.94 -23.93
N GLY A 43 -15.37 14.86 -23.89
CA GLY A 43 -15.70 15.74 -25.01
C GLY A 43 -16.04 14.93 -26.27
N ALA A 44 -15.25 15.13 -27.32
CA ALA A 44 -15.38 14.41 -28.59
C ALA A 44 -14.66 13.05 -28.61
N GLU A 45 -13.77 12.79 -27.65
CA GLU A 45 -12.98 11.57 -27.61
C GLU A 45 -13.68 10.47 -26.82
N VAL A 46 -13.54 9.23 -27.31
CA VAL A 46 -14.02 8.02 -26.64
C VAL A 46 -12.84 7.07 -26.47
N PHE A 47 -12.66 6.60 -25.25
CA PHE A 47 -11.63 5.65 -24.86
C PHE A 47 -12.24 4.29 -24.58
N ALA A 48 -11.50 3.23 -24.93
CA ALA A 48 -11.85 1.85 -24.60
C ALA A 48 -10.65 1.20 -23.89
N ILE A 49 -10.82 0.90 -22.60
CA ILE A 49 -9.78 0.33 -21.73
C ILE A 49 -10.29 -0.90 -20.99
N GLY A 50 -9.39 -1.68 -20.39
CA GLY A 50 -9.78 -2.86 -19.63
C GLY A 50 -10.65 -2.45 -18.44
N ALA A 51 -11.71 -3.19 -18.16
CA ALA A 51 -12.65 -2.81 -17.10
C ALA A 51 -12.19 -3.16 -15.68
N THR A 52 -11.06 -3.86 -15.54
CA THR A 52 -10.60 -4.46 -14.28
C THR A 52 -9.22 -3.93 -13.93
N CYS A 53 -9.08 -3.41 -12.71
CA CYS A 53 -7.81 -2.90 -12.20
C CYS A 53 -6.77 -4.02 -12.11
N THR A 54 -5.57 -3.78 -12.63
CA THR A 54 -4.47 -4.77 -12.68
C THR A 54 -3.77 -5.02 -11.34
N HIS A 55 -4.21 -4.38 -10.26
CA HIS A 55 -3.73 -4.65 -8.89
C HIS A 55 -4.44 -5.88 -8.32
N TYR A 56 -5.65 -5.70 -7.76
CA TYR A 56 -6.47 -6.79 -7.17
C TYR A 56 -7.82 -6.96 -7.87
N GLY A 57 -7.93 -6.57 -9.15
CA GLY A 57 -9.16 -6.83 -9.90
C GLY A 57 -10.33 -5.88 -9.62
N GLY A 58 -10.09 -4.72 -8.99
CA GLY A 58 -11.15 -3.75 -8.71
C GLY A 58 -11.91 -3.29 -9.96
N PRO A 59 -13.25 -3.15 -9.90
CA PRO A 59 -14.09 -2.81 -11.04
C PRO A 59 -13.94 -1.33 -11.41
N LEU A 60 -13.27 -1.04 -12.53
CA LEU A 60 -13.03 0.36 -12.94
C LEU A 60 -14.32 1.06 -13.41
N ALA A 61 -15.36 0.30 -13.73
CA ALA A 61 -16.70 0.82 -13.96
C ALA A 61 -17.30 1.51 -12.73
N ASP A 62 -16.88 1.12 -11.52
CA ASP A 62 -17.28 1.78 -10.27
C ASP A 62 -16.26 2.84 -9.83
N GLY A 63 -15.24 3.06 -10.66
CA GLY A 63 -14.18 4.04 -10.41
C GLY A 63 -14.58 5.48 -10.77
N LEU A 64 -13.67 6.39 -10.41
CA LEU A 64 -13.80 7.81 -10.71
C LEU A 64 -12.95 8.18 -11.92
N VAL A 65 -13.57 8.79 -12.93
CA VAL A 65 -12.86 9.41 -14.06
C VAL A 65 -12.46 10.83 -13.69
N VAL A 66 -11.18 11.14 -13.81
CA VAL A 66 -10.61 12.46 -13.52
C VAL A 66 -9.75 12.85 -14.70
N GLU A 67 -10.14 13.91 -15.42
CA GLU A 67 -9.47 14.27 -16.69
C GLU A 67 -9.34 13.04 -17.61
N ASP A 68 -8.16 12.79 -18.16
CA ASP A 68 -7.90 11.66 -19.05
C ASP A 68 -7.47 10.40 -18.27
N THR A 69 -7.89 10.26 -17.01
CA THR A 69 -7.54 9.12 -16.15
C THR A 69 -8.76 8.47 -15.51
N VAL A 70 -8.62 7.20 -15.12
CA VAL A 70 -9.56 6.49 -14.25
C VAL A 70 -8.87 6.01 -12.99
N ARG A 71 -9.52 6.20 -11.84
CA ARG A 71 -9.06 5.71 -10.54
C ARG A 71 -9.88 4.51 -10.08
N CYS A 72 -9.18 3.48 -9.64
CA CYS A 72 -9.75 2.26 -9.07
C CYS A 72 -10.50 2.59 -7.76
N PRO A 73 -11.75 2.10 -7.59
CA PRO A 73 -12.55 2.35 -6.39
C PRO A 73 -11.93 1.77 -5.12
N TRP A 74 -11.29 0.59 -5.21
CA TRP A 74 -10.83 -0.11 -4.00
C TRP A 74 -9.52 0.43 -3.43
N HIS A 75 -8.54 0.71 -4.30
CA HIS A 75 -7.17 0.96 -3.85
C HIS A 75 -6.53 2.20 -4.49
N HIS A 76 -7.33 3.03 -5.18
CA HIS A 76 -6.90 4.32 -5.72
C HIS A 76 -5.72 4.23 -6.73
N ALA A 77 -5.50 3.06 -7.33
CA ALA A 77 -4.65 2.92 -8.50
C ALA A 77 -5.19 3.79 -9.64
N CYS A 78 -4.30 4.43 -10.40
CA CYS A 78 -4.70 5.38 -11.44
C CYS A 78 -4.14 4.96 -12.79
N PHE A 79 -4.98 5.03 -13.82
CA PHE A 79 -4.63 4.63 -15.19
C PHE A 79 -4.93 5.74 -16.19
N ASP A 80 -4.07 5.89 -17.19
CA ASP A 80 -4.29 6.76 -18.33
C ASP A 80 -5.32 6.14 -19.29
N LEU A 81 -6.38 6.88 -19.66
CA LEU A 81 -7.46 6.37 -20.52
C LEU A 81 -7.00 6.11 -21.96
N ARG A 82 -5.96 6.80 -22.42
CA ARG A 82 -5.52 6.74 -23.82
C ARG A 82 -4.56 5.59 -24.09
N THR A 83 -3.67 5.34 -23.13
CA THR A 83 -2.56 4.39 -23.23
C THR A 83 -2.73 3.18 -22.32
N GLY A 84 -3.64 3.25 -21.35
CA GLY A 84 -3.83 2.24 -20.32
C GLY A 84 -2.73 2.25 -19.26
N GLU A 85 -1.77 3.17 -19.33
CA GLU A 85 -0.59 3.13 -18.48
C GLU A 85 -0.94 3.29 -16.99
N ALA A 86 -0.30 2.48 -16.14
CA ALA A 86 -0.45 2.58 -14.69
C ALA A 86 0.31 3.79 -14.14
N LEU A 87 -0.38 4.91 -13.98
CA LEU A 87 0.18 6.18 -13.57
C LEU A 87 0.52 6.22 -12.08
N ARG A 88 -0.30 5.58 -11.23
CA ARG A 88 -0.11 5.57 -9.77
C ARG A 88 -0.26 4.17 -9.19
N PRO A 89 0.66 3.75 -8.29
CA PRO A 89 0.50 2.56 -7.46
C PRO A 89 -0.81 2.58 -6.66
N PRO A 90 -1.33 1.41 -6.28
CA PRO A 90 -0.63 0.12 -6.23
C PRO A 90 -0.65 -0.71 -7.53
N ALA A 91 -1.23 -0.21 -8.62
CA ALA A 91 -1.09 -0.86 -9.92
C ALA A 91 0.27 -0.55 -10.58
N PHE A 92 0.91 -1.59 -11.10
CA PHE A 92 2.16 -1.50 -11.88
C PHE A 92 2.01 -2.00 -13.32
N ASN A 93 0.97 -2.78 -13.61
CA ASN A 93 0.71 -3.28 -14.96
C ASN A 93 -0.27 -2.35 -15.68
N PRO A 94 -0.05 -2.00 -16.95
CA PRO A 94 -1.01 -1.21 -17.71
C PRO A 94 -2.29 -2.01 -17.99
N LEU A 95 -3.38 -1.30 -18.25
CA LEU A 95 -4.60 -1.84 -18.82
C LEU A 95 -4.40 -2.11 -20.32
N ALA A 96 -5.15 -3.07 -20.86
CA ALA A 96 -5.32 -3.17 -22.30
C ALA A 96 -6.17 -1.99 -22.82
N CYS A 97 -5.95 -1.62 -24.09
CA CYS A 97 -6.73 -0.60 -24.78
C CYS A 97 -7.17 -1.12 -26.15
N TRP A 98 -8.28 -0.60 -26.67
CA TRP A 98 -8.84 -0.97 -27.96
C TRP A 98 -8.97 0.24 -28.89
N SER A 99 -9.01 0.00 -30.21
CA SER A 99 -9.41 1.04 -31.16
C SER A 99 -10.88 1.37 -30.99
N VAL A 100 -11.22 2.64 -31.17
CA VAL A 100 -12.60 3.12 -31.13
C VAL A 100 -12.89 3.85 -32.44
N GLU A 101 -13.97 3.49 -33.10
CA GLU A 101 -14.50 4.14 -34.31
C GLU A 101 -15.85 4.77 -33.98
N GLN A 102 -16.02 6.04 -34.35
CA GLN A 102 -17.31 6.72 -34.28
C GLN A 102 -17.83 6.91 -35.71
N ARG A 103 -19.00 6.32 -36.03
CA ARG A 103 -19.69 6.49 -37.32
C ARG A 103 -21.20 6.43 -37.12
N ASP A 104 -21.95 7.20 -37.91
CA ASP A 104 -23.42 7.21 -37.90
C ASP A 104 -24.04 7.32 -36.49
N ASP A 105 -23.52 8.24 -35.67
CA ASP A 105 -23.91 8.44 -34.25
C ASP A 105 -23.79 7.18 -33.37
N ARG A 106 -22.87 6.28 -33.72
CA ARG A 106 -22.58 5.06 -32.98
C ARG A 106 -21.09 4.94 -32.66
N ILE A 107 -20.79 4.27 -31.54
CA ILE A 107 -19.44 3.96 -31.08
C ILE A 107 -19.20 2.47 -31.28
N PHE A 108 -18.10 2.11 -31.94
CA PHE A 108 -17.67 0.72 -32.15
C PHE A 108 -16.29 0.50 -31.53
N VAL A 109 -16.12 -0.60 -30.82
CA VAL A 109 -14.81 -1.06 -30.30
C VAL A 109 -14.25 -2.12 -31.22
N GLY A 110 -13.04 -1.87 -31.71
CA GLY A 110 -12.34 -2.73 -32.67
C GLY A 110 -11.25 -3.56 -32.02
N GLU A 111 -10.09 -3.65 -32.67
CA GLU A 111 -9.00 -4.50 -32.22
C GLU A 111 -8.28 -3.95 -30.98
N ARG A 112 -7.72 -4.88 -30.19
CA ARG A 112 -6.82 -4.52 -29.10
C ARG A 112 -5.59 -3.83 -29.68
N ARG A 113 -5.27 -2.63 -29.16
CA ARG A 113 -4.10 -1.87 -29.56
C ARG A 113 -2.84 -2.55 -29.07
N LYS A 114 -1.80 -2.57 -29.92
CA LYS A 114 -0.45 -2.93 -29.48
C LYS A 114 0.02 -1.91 -28.45
N ARG A 115 0.56 -2.41 -27.34
CA ARG A 115 1.11 -1.55 -26.29
C ARG A 115 2.31 -0.78 -26.86
N THR A 116 2.18 0.54 -26.91
CA THR A 116 3.32 1.44 -27.11
C THR A 116 4.10 1.54 -25.80
N ALA A 117 5.42 1.43 -25.86
CA ALA A 117 6.25 1.72 -24.71
C ALA A 117 6.02 3.18 -24.26
N PRO A 118 6.05 3.48 -22.95
CA PRO A 118 5.97 4.84 -22.46
C PRO A 118 7.04 5.69 -23.15
N LYS A 119 6.66 6.87 -23.65
CA LYS A 119 7.62 7.82 -24.19
C LYS A 119 8.59 8.20 -23.08
N GLN A 120 9.88 8.17 -23.39
CA GLN A 120 10.91 8.63 -22.48
C GLN A 120 10.62 10.09 -22.12
N ARG A 121 10.57 10.41 -20.83
CA ARG A 121 10.48 11.82 -20.42
C ARG A 121 11.77 12.51 -20.84
N ASN A 122 11.65 13.71 -21.42
CA ASN A 122 12.83 14.53 -21.66
C ASN A 122 13.49 14.81 -20.30
N GLY A 123 14.66 14.22 -20.06
CA GLY A 123 15.44 14.42 -18.85
C GLY A 123 15.93 15.87 -18.75
N SER A 124 16.18 16.34 -17.52
CA SER A 124 16.92 17.59 -17.34
C SER A 124 18.36 17.40 -17.83
N SER A 125 19.04 18.49 -18.21
CA SER A 125 20.40 18.52 -18.74
C SER A 125 21.50 18.10 -17.73
N GLY A 126 21.13 17.44 -16.63
CA GLY A 126 22.06 16.91 -15.63
C GLY A 126 22.71 15.60 -16.08
N GLN A 127 23.87 15.29 -15.50
CA GLN A 127 24.54 14.02 -15.74
C GLN A 127 23.69 12.87 -15.17
N VAL A 128 23.22 11.97 -16.05
CA VAL A 128 22.50 10.75 -15.67
C VAL A 128 23.45 9.88 -14.83
N PRO A 129 23.04 9.42 -13.63
CA PRO A 129 23.90 8.56 -12.81
C PRO A 129 24.23 7.26 -13.54
N HIS A 130 25.38 6.66 -13.27
CA HIS A 130 25.73 5.34 -13.81
C HIS A 130 25.33 4.23 -12.83
N ARG A 131 25.30 4.52 -11.52
CA ARG A 131 25.08 3.55 -10.44
C ARG A 131 24.03 4.05 -9.45
N ILE A 132 22.95 3.29 -9.30
CA ILE A 132 21.92 3.52 -8.28
C ILE A 132 21.90 2.33 -7.32
N VAL A 133 21.97 2.61 -6.03
CA VAL A 133 21.80 1.61 -4.96
C VAL A 133 20.52 1.89 -4.20
N ILE A 134 19.72 0.86 -3.97
CA ILE A 134 18.48 0.89 -3.18
C ILE A 134 18.68 -0.01 -1.97
N VAL A 135 18.56 0.54 -0.76
CA VAL A 135 18.65 -0.20 0.50
C VAL A 135 17.23 -0.44 1.04
N GLY A 136 16.74 -1.67 0.87
CA GLY A 136 15.43 -2.13 1.31
C GLY A 136 14.60 -2.74 0.17
N GLY A 137 14.23 -4.01 0.30
CA GLY A 137 13.37 -4.74 -0.64
C GLY A 137 11.85 -4.63 -0.36
N GLY A 138 11.41 -3.54 0.27
CA GLY A 138 9.98 -3.28 0.52
C GLY A 138 9.27 -2.57 -0.63
N ALA A 139 8.03 -2.12 -0.39
CA ALA A 139 7.19 -1.44 -1.40
C ALA A 139 7.89 -0.26 -2.08
N ALA A 140 8.54 0.60 -1.29
CA ALA A 140 9.25 1.77 -1.82
C ALA A 140 10.47 1.39 -2.69
N GLY A 141 11.27 0.42 -2.25
CA GLY A 141 12.45 -0.02 -3.00
C GLY A 141 12.06 -0.73 -4.30
N PHE A 142 11.07 -1.62 -4.25
CA PHE A 142 10.51 -2.26 -5.44
C PHE A 142 9.96 -1.24 -6.43
N ALA A 143 9.13 -0.31 -5.96
CA ALA A 143 8.51 0.70 -6.82
C ALA A 143 9.55 1.65 -7.44
N ALA A 144 10.64 1.94 -6.73
CA ALA A 144 11.76 2.71 -7.28
C ALA A 144 12.49 1.93 -8.38
N ALA A 145 12.86 0.66 -8.13
CA ALA A 145 13.55 -0.17 -9.11
C ALA A 145 12.73 -0.39 -10.39
N GLU A 146 11.43 -0.69 -10.25
CA GLU A 146 10.50 -0.81 -11.38
C GLU A 146 10.42 0.50 -12.16
N LYS A 147 10.28 1.64 -11.46
CA LYS A 147 10.16 2.94 -12.10
C LYS A 147 11.42 3.35 -12.85
N LEU A 148 12.61 3.09 -12.31
CA LEU A 148 13.87 3.37 -13.00
C LEU A 148 13.92 2.66 -14.35
N ARG A 149 13.56 1.37 -14.40
CA ARG A 149 13.52 0.60 -15.66
C ARG A 149 12.40 1.04 -16.58
N ARG A 150 11.24 1.42 -16.02
CA ARG A 150 10.13 2.01 -16.78
C ARG A 150 10.49 3.37 -17.42
N GLU A 151 11.40 4.13 -16.82
CA GLU A 151 11.99 5.36 -17.39
C GLU A 151 13.18 5.08 -18.33
N HIS A 152 13.40 3.81 -18.69
CA HIS A 152 14.49 3.37 -19.58
C HIS A 152 15.87 3.74 -19.05
N TYR A 153 16.06 3.81 -17.73
CA TYR A 153 17.38 3.99 -17.13
C TYR A 153 18.29 2.82 -17.51
N GLN A 154 19.45 3.12 -18.10
CA GLN A 154 20.41 2.12 -18.61
C GLN A 154 21.56 1.82 -17.64
N GLY A 155 21.71 2.58 -16.55
CA GLY A 155 22.76 2.33 -15.57
C GLY A 155 22.43 1.14 -14.64
N SER A 156 23.39 0.80 -13.77
CA SER A 156 23.23 -0.31 -12.85
C SER A 156 22.24 0.02 -11.73
N ILE A 157 21.41 -0.96 -11.37
CA ILE A 157 20.54 -0.91 -10.19
C ILE A 157 20.90 -2.08 -9.28
N VAL A 158 21.36 -1.78 -8.07
CA VAL A 158 21.56 -2.78 -7.01
C VAL A 158 20.52 -2.56 -5.92
N MET A 159 19.72 -3.58 -5.63
CA MET A 159 18.74 -3.57 -4.54
C MET A 159 19.18 -4.53 -3.45
N LEU A 160 19.53 -3.97 -2.29
CA LEU A 160 20.01 -4.71 -1.11
C LEU A 160 18.83 -4.91 -0.16
N SER A 161 18.45 -6.16 0.09
CA SER A 161 17.36 -6.52 1.01
C SER A 161 17.91 -7.40 2.13
N ASN A 162 17.55 -7.09 3.38
CA ASN A 162 17.82 -7.97 4.51
C ASN A 162 16.81 -9.12 4.62
N ASP A 163 15.72 -9.08 3.86
CA ASP A 163 14.75 -10.17 3.79
C ASP A 163 15.33 -11.35 2.97
N GLU A 164 14.93 -12.58 3.34
CA GLU A 164 15.26 -13.81 2.60
C GLU A 164 14.48 -13.95 1.29
N ALA A 165 13.36 -13.24 1.18
CA ALA A 165 12.44 -13.29 0.06
C ALA A 165 12.57 -12.04 -0.82
N PRO A 166 12.27 -12.15 -2.13
CA PRO A 166 12.10 -10.95 -2.97
C PRO A 166 10.95 -10.08 -2.44
N PRO A 167 10.85 -8.80 -2.89
CA PRO A 167 9.74 -7.94 -2.53
C PRO A 167 8.37 -8.62 -2.60
N VAL A 168 7.66 -8.61 -1.48
CA VAL A 168 6.35 -9.24 -1.29
C VAL A 168 5.25 -8.21 -1.02
N ASP A 169 4.03 -8.57 -1.38
CA ASP A 169 2.80 -7.90 -1.00
C ASP A 169 2.54 -8.05 0.51
N ARG A 170 3.02 -7.06 1.28
CA ARG A 170 2.87 -7.06 2.74
C ARG A 170 1.41 -6.91 3.22
N PRO A 171 0.52 -6.14 2.57
CA PRO A 171 -0.90 -6.11 2.91
C PRO A 171 -1.56 -7.49 2.97
N ASN A 172 -1.16 -8.43 2.11
CA ASN A 172 -1.68 -9.79 2.12
C ASN A 172 -1.22 -10.62 3.34
N LEU A 173 -0.08 -10.29 3.95
CA LEU A 173 0.50 -11.05 5.07
C LEU A 173 -0.33 -10.99 6.36
N SER A 174 -1.23 -10.02 6.50
CA SER A 174 -2.21 -9.94 7.61
C SER A 174 -3.64 -10.27 7.16
N LYS A 175 -3.86 -10.56 5.87
CA LYS A 175 -5.19 -10.74 5.25
C LYS A 175 -5.32 -12.13 4.62
N ASP A 176 -5.59 -12.23 3.32
CA ASP A 176 -6.00 -13.47 2.67
C ASP A 176 -4.95 -14.57 2.72
N TYR A 177 -3.65 -14.23 2.67
CA TYR A 177 -2.60 -15.23 2.81
C TYR A 177 -2.55 -15.81 4.22
N LEU A 178 -2.54 -14.94 5.23
CA LEU A 178 -2.60 -15.39 6.62
C LEU A 178 -3.89 -16.15 6.91
N ALA A 179 -5.02 -15.77 6.31
CA ALA A 179 -6.30 -16.46 6.46
C ALA A 179 -6.37 -17.81 5.70
N GLY A 180 -5.42 -18.10 4.81
CA GLY A 180 -5.41 -19.32 4.00
C GLY A 180 -6.31 -19.28 2.77
N LYS A 181 -6.68 -18.08 2.32
CA LYS A 181 -7.54 -17.81 1.15
C LYS A 181 -6.74 -17.40 -0.09
N ALA A 182 -5.53 -16.87 0.08
CA ALA A 182 -4.60 -16.60 -1.02
C ALA A 182 -3.49 -17.66 -1.06
N PRO A 183 -3.15 -18.20 -2.24
CA PRO A 183 -2.02 -19.10 -2.39
C PRO A 183 -0.69 -18.33 -2.29
N GLU A 184 0.37 -19.04 -1.95
CA GLU A 184 1.68 -18.44 -1.65
C GLU A 184 2.34 -17.76 -2.87
N ASP A 185 2.08 -18.26 -4.07
CA ASP A 185 2.60 -17.76 -5.33
C ASP A 185 2.06 -16.35 -5.70
N TRP A 186 1.00 -15.90 -5.05
CA TRP A 186 0.47 -14.53 -5.21
C TRP A 186 1.25 -13.47 -4.42
N ILE A 187 2.06 -13.90 -3.44
CA ILE A 187 2.68 -13.00 -2.46
C ILE A 187 3.86 -12.21 -3.02
N PRO A 188 4.76 -12.76 -3.85
CA PRO A 188 5.79 -11.95 -4.50
C PRO A 188 5.17 -10.88 -5.42
N LEU A 189 5.62 -9.62 -5.30
CA LEU A 189 5.14 -8.53 -6.19
C LEU A 189 5.46 -8.80 -7.66
N ARG A 190 6.57 -9.52 -7.90
CA ARG A 190 7.00 -10.04 -9.18
C ARG A 190 7.71 -11.37 -8.98
N GLY A 191 7.52 -12.29 -9.93
CA GLY A 191 8.33 -13.51 -9.98
C GLY A 191 9.81 -13.21 -10.24
N GLU A 192 10.69 -14.11 -9.82
CA GLU A 192 12.15 -13.92 -9.82
C GLU A 192 12.72 -13.48 -11.18
N SER A 193 12.19 -14.04 -12.27
CA SER A 193 12.61 -13.69 -13.64
C SER A 193 12.38 -12.23 -14.02
N PHE A 194 11.57 -11.48 -13.27
CA PHE A 194 11.40 -10.05 -13.50
C PHE A 194 12.71 -9.30 -13.25
N TYR A 195 13.42 -9.61 -12.16
CA TYR A 195 14.62 -8.87 -11.78
C TYR A 195 15.74 -9.07 -12.79
N SER A 196 16.00 -10.32 -13.18
CA SER A 196 17.02 -10.63 -14.19
C SER A 196 16.68 -10.07 -15.59
N ARG A 197 15.41 -10.18 -16.04
CA ARG A 197 14.98 -9.61 -17.33
C ARG A 197 15.03 -8.09 -17.37
N ASN A 198 14.98 -7.43 -16.22
CA ASN A 198 15.08 -5.99 -16.11
C ASN A 198 16.46 -5.54 -15.58
N ASP A 199 17.47 -6.41 -15.57
CA ASP A 199 18.83 -6.08 -15.12
C ASP A 199 18.86 -5.40 -13.73
N ILE A 200 18.06 -5.91 -12.79
CA ILE A 200 18.05 -5.47 -11.39
C ILE A 200 18.84 -6.50 -10.58
N ASP A 201 19.99 -6.08 -10.05
CA ASP A 201 20.81 -6.89 -9.14
C ASP A 201 20.16 -6.88 -7.74
N LEU A 202 19.23 -7.82 -7.53
CA LEU A 202 18.57 -8.04 -6.25
C LEU A 202 19.42 -8.98 -5.38
N ARG A 203 19.96 -8.43 -4.28
CA ARG A 203 20.73 -9.17 -3.29
C ARG A 203 19.91 -9.35 -2.02
N LEU A 204 19.49 -10.58 -1.77
CA LEU A 204 18.74 -11.00 -0.57
C LEU A 204 19.70 -11.34 0.57
N ASN A 205 19.21 -11.33 1.81
CA ASN A 205 20.03 -11.50 3.02
C ASN A 205 21.24 -10.53 3.09
N ALA A 206 21.16 -9.40 2.40
CA ALA A 206 22.21 -8.41 2.29
C ALA A 206 22.00 -7.32 3.35
N ASN A 207 22.60 -7.54 4.53
CA ASN A 207 22.56 -6.57 5.63
C ASN A 207 23.55 -5.43 5.35
N VAL A 208 23.04 -4.20 5.24
CA VAL A 208 23.86 -3.00 5.17
C VAL A 208 24.26 -2.58 6.58
N ALA A 209 25.57 -2.38 6.79
CA ALA A 209 26.13 -1.99 8.09
C ALA A 209 26.38 -0.49 8.19
N SER A 210 26.83 0.17 7.11
CA SER A 210 27.06 1.62 7.12
C SER A 210 27.01 2.24 5.72
N ILE A 211 26.95 3.57 5.67
CA ILE A 211 27.00 4.37 4.45
C ILE A 211 28.21 5.29 4.54
N ASP A 212 29.13 5.18 3.58
CA ASP A 212 30.23 6.12 3.40
C ASP A 212 29.80 7.18 2.38
N ALA A 213 29.18 8.25 2.88
CA ALA A 213 28.71 9.34 2.03
C ALA A 213 29.86 10.12 1.36
N ARG A 214 31.10 10.02 1.87
CA ARG A 214 32.27 10.70 1.28
C ARG A 214 32.79 9.96 0.06
N SER A 215 32.90 8.63 0.15
CA SER A 215 33.32 7.80 -0.99
C SER A 215 32.17 7.44 -1.93
N GLY A 216 30.92 7.63 -1.51
CA GLY A 216 29.74 7.24 -2.28
C GLY A 216 29.55 5.73 -2.29
N GLU A 217 29.68 5.07 -1.14
CA GLU A 217 29.59 3.62 -1.02
C GLU A 217 28.68 3.16 0.12
N VAL A 218 28.01 2.03 -0.09
CA VAL A 218 27.32 1.27 0.96
C VAL A 218 28.21 0.12 1.39
N VAL A 219 28.38 -0.07 2.69
CA VAL A 219 29.18 -1.16 3.27
C VAL A 219 28.25 -2.19 3.89
N LEU A 220 28.35 -3.44 3.43
CA LEU A 220 27.59 -4.58 3.94
C LEU A 220 28.23 -5.13 5.22
N ALA A 221 27.47 -5.92 5.98
CA ALA A 221 27.93 -6.52 7.24
C ALA A 221 29.10 -7.49 7.08
N ASP A 222 29.27 -8.08 5.89
CA ASP A 222 30.42 -8.92 5.52
C ASP A 222 31.66 -8.13 5.07
N GLY A 223 31.56 -6.79 5.04
CA GLY A 223 32.62 -5.88 4.60
C GLY A 223 32.61 -5.59 3.10
N ALA A 224 31.73 -6.20 2.30
CA ALA A 224 31.61 -5.89 0.89
C ALA A 224 31.17 -4.43 0.69
N ARG A 225 31.72 -3.76 -0.33
CA ARG A 225 31.44 -2.36 -0.65
C ARG A 225 30.71 -2.27 -1.99
N THR A 226 29.63 -1.49 -2.02
CA THR A 226 28.85 -1.25 -3.24
C THR A 226 28.81 0.26 -3.52
N PRO A 227 29.48 0.74 -4.59
CA PRO A 227 29.51 2.16 -4.91
C PRO A 227 28.22 2.63 -5.58
N TYR A 228 27.88 3.90 -5.37
CA TYR A 228 26.69 4.55 -5.91
C TYR A 228 26.98 5.99 -6.34
N ASP A 229 26.22 6.45 -7.34
CA ASP A 229 26.11 7.88 -7.66
C ASP A 229 24.81 8.46 -7.05
N ARG A 230 23.80 7.60 -6.84
CA ARG A 230 22.57 7.90 -6.09
C ARG A 230 22.21 6.74 -5.17
N LEU A 231 21.80 7.07 -3.96
CA LEU A 231 21.39 6.11 -2.93
C LEU A 231 19.94 6.36 -2.53
N LEU A 232 19.12 5.31 -2.47
CA LEU A 232 17.79 5.35 -1.88
C LEU A 232 17.75 4.52 -0.60
N LEU A 233 17.40 5.17 0.51
CA LEU A 233 17.07 4.54 1.79
C LEU A 233 15.58 4.21 1.83
N ALA A 234 15.26 2.94 1.59
CA ALA A 234 13.92 2.37 1.61
C ALA A 234 13.79 1.28 2.70
N THR A 235 14.48 1.47 3.83
CA THR A 235 14.56 0.49 4.92
C THR A 235 13.25 0.33 5.69
N GLY A 236 12.32 1.28 5.54
CA GLY A 236 11.00 1.25 6.16
C GLY A 236 11.06 1.22 7.70
N ALA A 237 10.12 0.49 8.29
CA ALA A 237 9.98 0.32 9.73
C ALA A 237 10.09 -1.15 10.20
N GLU A 238 10.32 -1.33 11.49
CA GLU A 238 10.39 -2.62 12.19
C GLU A 238 9.38 -2.70 13.35
N PRO A 239 8.82 -3.89 13.65
CA PRO A 239 7.92 -4.08 14.78
C PRO A 239 8.55 -3.70 16.11
N VAL A 240 7.80 -3.02 16.97
CA VAL A 240 8.17 -2.83 18.37
C VAL A 240 8.15 -4.19 19.06
N ARG A 241 9.27 -4.54 19.71
CA ARG A 241 9.40 -5.78 20.48
C ARG A 241 8.86 -5.58 21.90
N LEU A 242 8.22 -6.62 22.43
CA LEU A 242 7.82 -6.68 23.83
C LEU A 242 9.07 -6.69 24.73
N THR A 243 8.95 -6.10 25.93
CA THR A 243 10.03 -6.02 26.93
C THR A 243 9.65 -6.71 28.25
N ILE A 244 8.61 -7.54 28.23
CA ILE A 244 8.12 -8.29 29.39
C ILE A 244 8.80 -9.67 29.51
N PRO A 245 8.82 -10.31 30.68
CA PRO A 245 9.27 -11.69 30.81
C PRO A 245 8.54 -12.61 29.83
N GLY A 246 9.30 -13.45 29.12
CA GLY A 246 8.77 -14.37 28.10
C GLY A 246 8.61 -13.79 26.69
N ALA A 247 8.89 -12.50 26.48
CA ALA A 247 8.78 -11.85 25.16
C ALA A 247 9.58 -12.52 24.03
N ASN A 248 10.65 -13.23 24.35
CA ASN A 248 11.54 -13.90 23.39
C ASN A 248 11.24 -15.40 23.24
N LEU A 249 10.13 -15.90 23.79
CA LEU A 249 9.75 -17.30 23.65
C LEU A 249 9.43 -17.64 22.17
N PRO A 250 9.74 -18.86 21.68
CA PRO A 250 9.59 -19.20 20.26
C PRO A 250 8.17 -19.17 19.69
N HIS A 251 7.15 -19.08 20.54
CA HIS A 251 5.74 -18.95 20.15
C HIS A 251 5.23 -17.50 20.26
N VAL A 252 6.12 -16.54 20.52
CA VAL A 252 5.81 -15.11 20.50
C VAL A 252 6.28 -14.52 19.19
N HIS A 253 5.33 -14.17 18.34
CA HIS A 253 5.56 -13.70 16.98
C HIS A 253 5.32 -12.20 16.86
N THR A 254 5.96 -11.60 15.86
CA THR A 254 5.55 -10.34 15.25
C THR A 254 5.14 -10.63 13.81
N LEU A 255 4.45 -9.72 13.14
CA LEU A 255 4.14 -9.86 11.72
C LEU A 255 4.68 -8.66 10.93
N ARG A 256 5.69 -8.89 10.09
CA ARG A 256 6.24 -7.86 9.17
C ARG A 256 6.79 -8.43 7.88
N SER A 257 7.51 -9.54 7.97
CA SER A 257 8.15 -10.22 6.85
C SER A 257 7.34 -11.43 6.39
N PHE A 258 7.70 -11.95 5.21
CA PHE A 258 7.10 -13.18 4.71
C PHE A 258 7.40 -14.38 5.62
N ALA A 259 8.63 -14.45 6.14
CA ALA A 259 9.06 -15.45 7.11
C ALA A 259 8.23 -15.40 8.41
N ASP A 260 7.95 -14.20 8.93
CA ASP A 260 7.07 -14.02 10.08
C ASP A 260 5.67 -14.62 9.82
N CYS A 261 5.08 -14.31 8.66
CA CYS A 261 3.76 -14.81 8.30
C CYS A 261 3.75 -16.34 8.17
N ARG A 262 4.75 -16.93 7.51
CA ARG A 262 4.89 -18.39 7.40
C ARG A 262 5.00 -19.05 8.77
N ALA A 263 5.79 -18.48 9.69
CA ALA A 263 5.92 -19.00 11.05
C ALA A 263 4.57 -18.96 11.81
N ILE A 264 3.77 -17.90 11.65
CA ILE A 264 2.43 -17.82 12.23
C ILE A 264 1.50 -18.87 11.60
N ILE A 265 1.50 -19.01 10.26
CA ILE A 265 0.69 -20.01 9.56
C ILE A 265 1.06 -21.43 10.03
N GLU A 266 2.34 -21.73 10.17
CA GLU A 266 2.81 -23.03 10.68
C GLU A 266 2.28 -23.30 12.09
N ARG A 267 2.39 -22.34 13.01
CA ARG A 267 1.81 -22.47 14.36
C ARG A 267 0.30 -22.64 14.35
N ALA A 268 -0.39 -21.91 13.48
CA ALA A 268 -1.84 -21.96 13.32
C ALA A 268 -2.35 -23.35 12.89
N THR A 269 -1.52 -24.23 12.32
CA THR A 269 -1.92 -25.58 11.92
C THR A 269 -2.28 -26.51 13.09
N THR A 270 -1.65 -26.31 14.25
CA THR A 270 -1.84 -27.16 15.44
C THR A 270 -2.43 -26.42 16.63
N ALA A 271 -2.38 -25.09 16.62
CA ALA A 271 -2.89 -24.25 17.70
C ALA A 271 -4.41 -24.24 17.73
N ARG A 272 -4.97 -24.05 18.93
CA ARG A 272 -6.40 -23.82 19.16
C ARG A 272 -6.67 -22.40 19.62
N ARG A 273 -5.70 -21.78 20.32
CA ARG A 273 -5.86 -20.45 20.93
C ARG A 273 -4.68 -19.54 20.65
N ALA A 274 -4.96 -18.30 20.29
CA ALA A 274 -3.99 -17.25 20.12
C ALA A 274 -4.34 -16.02 20.97
N VAL A 275 -3.30 -15.37 21.49
CA VAL A 275 -3.42 -14.01 22.06
C VAL A 275 -2.77 -13.02 21.10
N VAL A 276 -3.53 -12.02 20.68
CA VAL A 276 -3.02 -10.90 19.89
C VAL A 276 -2.86 -9.68 20.81
N LEU A 277 -1.65 -9.12 20.86
CA LEU A 277 -1.37 -7.92 21.64
C LEU A 277 -1.43 -6.69 20.72
N GLY A 278 -2.40 -5.82 20.96
CA GLY A 278 -2.66 -4.60 20.19
C GLY A 278 -3.97 -4.65 19.40
N ALA A 279 -4.80 -3.61 19.56
CA ALA A 279 -6.11 -3.46 18.91
C ALA A 279 -6.10 -2.37 17.82
N SER A 280 -5.05 -2.36 16.99
CA SER A 280 -4.93 -1.49 15.80
C SER A 280 -5.00 -2.33 14.51
N PHE A 281 -4.76 -1.71 13.35
CA PHE A 281 -4.89 -2.33 12.02
C PHE A 281 -4.32 -3.74 11.94
N ILE A 282 -3.00 -3.92 12.10
CA ILE A 282 -2.35 -5.23 11.96
C ILE A 282 -2.85 -6.24 12.99
N GLY A 283 -3.02 -5.83 14.26
CA GLY A 283 -3.51 -6.72 15.30
C GLY A 283 -4.90 -7.27 14.97
N LEU A 284 -5.81 -6.40 14.55
CA LEU A 284 -7.18 -6.79 14.22
C LEU A 284 -7.27 -7.56 12.90
N GLU A 285 -6.47 -7.22 11.89
CA GLU A 285 -6.39 -8.02 10.66
C GLU A 285 -5.88 -9.44 10.95
N VAL A 286 -4.82 -9.58 11.76
CA VAL A 286 -4.34 -10.88 12.24
C VAL A 286 -5.43 -11.63 12.99
N SER A 287 -6.16 -10.96 13.89
CA SER A 287 -7.26 -11.59 14.62
C SER A 287 -8.32 -12.16 13.66
N ALA A 288 -8.76 -11.37 12.67
CA ALA A 288 -9.74 -11.84 11.68
C ALA A 288 -9.21 -13.01 10.83
N ALA A 289 -7.93 -12.96 10.44
CA ALA A 289 -7.29 -14.03 9.67
C ALA A 289 -7.16 -15.32 10.48
N LEU A 290 -6.82 -15.24 11.77
CA LEU A 290 -6.76 -16.40 12.67
C LEU A 290 -8.16 -16.96 12.98
N ARG A 291 -9.18 -16.12 13.14
CA ARG A 291 -10.58 -16.56 13.24
C ARG A 291 -11.04 -17.31 11.99
N SER A 292 -10.59 -16.89 10.80
CA SER A 292 -10.85 -17.62 9.53
C SER A 292 -10.19 -19.01 9.48
N ARG A 293 -9.27 -19.31 10.39
CA ARG A 293 -8.64 -20.63 10.57
C ARG A 293 -9.19 -21.39 11.77
N ASP A 294 -10.37 -21.00 12.28
CA ASP A 294 -11.04 -21.62 13.43
C ASP A 294 -10.22 -21.56 14.74
N ILE A 295 -9.28 -20.62 14.86
CA ILE A 295 -8.51 -20.39 16.10
C ILE A 295 -9.32 -19.48 17.02
N GLU A 296 -9.42 -19.81 18.31
CA GLU A 296 -9.94 -18.93 19.35
C GLU A 296 -8.96 -17.76 19.58
N VAL A 297 -9.44 -16.52 19.50
CA VAL A 297 -8.59 -15.33 19.54
C VAL A 297 -9.00 -14.41 20.68
N HIS A 298 -8.02 -14.10 21.53
CA HIS A 298 -8.11 -13.02 22.50
C HIS A 298 -7.29 -11.82 22.05
N VAL A 299 -7.87 -10.62 22.07
CA VAL A 299 -7.13 -9.37 21.82
C VAL A 299 -6.93 -8.65 23.14
N VAL A 300 -5.68 -8.32 23.47
CA VAL A 300 -5.32 -7.55 24.67
C VAL A 300 -4.75 -6.21 24.22
N ALA A 301 -5.27 -5.11 24.75
CA ALA A 301 -4.81 -3.78 24.37
C ALA A 301 -5.03 -2.74 25.48
N PRO A 302 -4.12 -1.77 25.67
CA PRO A 302 -4.26 -0.73 26.69
C PRO A 302 -5.35 0.29 26.36
N GLU A 303 -5.76 0.40 25.10
CA GLU A 303 -6.79 1.33 24.68
C GLU A 303 -8.19 0.89 25.15
N LYS A 304 -9.01 1.87 25.52
CA LYS A 304 -10.44 1.65 25.83
C LYS A 304 -11.25 1.16 24.64
N ARG A 305 -10.85 1.56 23.43
CA ARG A 305 -11.49 1.22 22.16
C ARG A 305 -10.44 0.93 21.10
N PRO A 306 -10.66 -0.06 20.23
CA PRO A 306 -9.82 -0.25 19.07
C PRO A 306 -9.81 1.02 18.20
N MET A 307 -8.62 1.42 17.73
CA MET A 307 -8.43 2.43 16.69
C MET A 307 -9.05 3.83 16.93
N GLU A 308 -9.50 4.15 18.14
CA GLU A 308 -10.14 5.44 18.49
C GLU A 308 -9.25 6.65 18.16
N ARG A 309 -7.93 6.51 18.36
CA ARG A 309 -6.94 7.55 18.05
C ARG A 309 -6.75 7.84 16.56
N VAL A 310 -7.34 7.05 15.67
CA VAL A 310 -7.24 7.21 14.21
C VAL A 310 -8.62 7.42 13.57
N LEU A 311 -9.62 6.66 14.03
CA LEU A 311 -10.95 6.62 13.42
C LEU A 311 -12.05 7.23 14.29
N GLY A 312 -11.74 7.65 15.51
CA GLY A 312 -12.70 8.17 16.47
C GLY A 312 -13.49 7.08 17.21
N PRO A 313 -14.24 7.49 18.24
CA PRO A 313 -14.89 6.57 19.18
C PRO A 313 -15.98 5.71 18.53
N GLN A 314 -16.84 6.29 17.69
CA GLN A 314 -17.97 5.57 17.08
C GLN A 314 -17.50 4.46 16.14
N MET A 315 -16.46 4.74 15.33
CA MET A 315 -15.87 3.73 14.46
C MET A 315 -15.12 2.67 15.30
N GLY A 316 -14.46 3.05 16.38
CA GLY A 316 -13.83 2.10 17.31
C GLY A 316 -14.83 1.14 17.97
N ASP A 317 -15.99 1.65 18.40
CA ASP A 317 -17.08 0.85 18.96
C ASP A 317 -17.65 -0.13 17.91
N PHE A 318 -17.86 0.32 16.67
CA PHE A 318 -18.28 -0.53 15.55
C PHE A 318 -17.25 -1.63 15.23
N ILE A 319 -15.97 -1.30 15.13
CA ILE A 319 -14.91 -2.26 14.83
C ILE A 319 -14.83 -3.31 15.95
N ARG A 320 -14.94 -2.90 17.22
CA ARG A 320 -15.01 -3.83 18.34
C ARG A 320 -16.16 -4.81 18.17
N ALA A 321 -17.38 -4.31 17.96
CA ALA A 321 -18.57 -5.14 17.81
C ALA A 321 -18.43 -6.12 16.64
N LEU A 322 -17.94 -5.66 15.49
CA LEU A 322 -17.69 -6.50 14.32
C LEU A 322 -16.76 -7.68 14.63
N HIS A 323 -15.70 -7.47 15.41
CA HIS A 323 -14.78 -8.54 15.81
C HIS A 323 -15.37 -9.46 16.88
N GLU A 324 -16.12 -8.92 17.85
CA GLU A 324 -16.83 -9.72 18.86
C GLU A 324 -17.90 -10.63 18.23
N GLU A 325 -18.64 -10.14 17.23
CA GLU A 325 -19.60 -10.92 16.44
C GLU A 325 -18.94 -12.10 15.70
N ASN A 326 -17.66 -11.97 15.35
CA ASN A 326 -16.85 -13.01 14.73
C ASN A 326 -16.09 -13.87 15.76
N GLY A 327 -16.37 -13.71 17.05
CA GLY A 327 -15.87 -14.54 18.14
C GLY A 327 -14.49 -14.14 18.68
N VAL A 328 -14.02 -12.91 18.41
CA VAL A 328 -12.86 -12.34 19.11
C VAL A 328 -13.29 -11.92 20.52
N VAL A 329 -12.47 -12.23 21.52
CA VAL A 329 -12.70 -11.79 22.91
C VAL A 329 -11.71 -10.69 23.24
N PHE A 330 -12.22 -9.49 23.56
CA PHE A 330 -11.38 -8.35 23.90
C PHE A 330 -11.12 -8.21 25.40
N HIS A 331 -9.86 -7.92 25.74
CA HIS A 331 -9.37 -7.52 27.05
C HIS A 331 -8.75 -6.12 26.90
N LEU A 332 -9.62 -5.11 26.88
CA LEU A 332 -9.26 -3.70 26.72
C LEU A 332 -8.90 -3.06 28.07
N GLU A 333 -8.18 -1.94 28.02
CA GLU A 333 -7.62 -1.28 29.20
C GLU A 333 -6.73 -2.22 30.04
N ASP A 334 -6.10 -3.19 29.37
CA ASP A 334 -5.21 -4.18 29.97
C ASP A 334 -3.97 -4.41 29.10
N THR A 335 -2.92 -4.98 29.69
CA THR A 335 -1.65 -5.27 29.02
C THR A 335 -1.10 -6.62 29.46
N ALA A 336 -0.34 -7.28 28.59
CA ALA A 336 0.41 -8.46 28.99
C ALA A 336 1.55 -8.06 29.95
N SER A 337 1.61 -8.70 31.12
CA SER A 337 2.64 -8.49 32.14
C SER A 337 3.77 -9.54 32.05
N SER A 338 3.46 -10.76 31.60
CA SER A 338 4.44 -11.81 31.30
C SER A 338 3.82 -12.92 30.42
N ILE A 339 4.68 -13.67 29.76
CA ILE A 339 4.34 -14.85 28.95
C ILE A 339 5.14 -16.03 29.51
N ASP A 340 4.48 -17.15 29.81
CA ASP A 340 5.12 -18.35 30.34
C ASP A 340 4.39 -19.62 29.89
N GLY A 341 5.12 -20.58 29.33
CA GLY A 341 4.54 -21.76 28.69
C GLY A 341 3.46 -21.36 27.68
N ASN A 342 2.26 -21.90 27.85
CA ASN A 342 1.09 -21.56 27.03
C ASN A 342 0.15 -20.58 27.74
N LYS A 343 0.69 -19.62 28.49
CA LYS A 343 -0.08 -18.65 29.29
C LYS A 343 0.44 -17.23 29.10
N VAL A 344 -0.50 -16.29 29.01
CA VAL A 344 -0.24 -14.84 29.06
C VAL A 344 -0.87 -14.30 30.32
N LYS A 345 -0.06 -13.75 31.22
CA LYS A 345 -0.55 -13.03 32.40
C LYS A 345 -0.82 -11.58 32.03
N LEU A 346 -1.95 -11.06 32.47
CA LEU A 346 -2.35 -9.68 32.25
C LEU A 346 -1.95 -8.79 33.42
N SER A 347 -2.08 -7.48 33.26
CA SER A 347 -1.78 -6.50 34.31
C SER A 347 -2.90 -6.41 35.34
N SER A 348 -4.12 -6.78 34.96
CA SER A 348 -5.27 -6.98 35.86
C SER A 348 -5.09 -8.13 36.87
N GLY A 349 -4.20 -9.09 36.57
CA GLY A 349 -4.02 -10.33 37.32
C GLY A 349 -4.62 -11.57 36.65
N ASP A 350 -5.44 -11.38 35.61
CA ASP A 350 -5.99 -12.48 34.82
C ASP A 350 -4.91 -13.25 34.06
N THR A 351 -5.21 -14.51 33.72
CA THR A 351 -4.31 -15.36 32.94
C THR A 351 -5.07 -16.00 31.79
N LEU A 352 -4.60 -15.72 30.57
CA LEU A 352 -5.14 -16.30 29.35
C LEU A 352 -4.31 -17.50 28.94
N ALA A 353 -4.97 -18.56 28.46
CA ALA A 353 -4.27 -19.66 27.81
C ALA A 353 -4.05 -19.33 26.33
N ALA A 354 -2.83 -19.50 25.83
CA ALA A 354 -2.44 -19.18 24.47
C ALA A 354 -1.41 -20.18 23.97
N ASP A 355 -1.66 -20.81 22.82
CA ASP A 355 -0.67 -21.70 22.20
C ASP A 355 0.41 -20.89 21.47
N PHE A 356 0.09 -19.66 21.05
CA PHE A 356 1.03 -18.67 20.55
C PHE A 356 0.51 -17.24 20.75
N VAL A 357 1.41 -16.27 20.63
CA VAL A 357 1.13 -14.84 20.78
C VAL A 357 1.56 -14.11 19.52
N VAL A 358 0.77 -13.12 19.07
CA VAL A 358 1.18 -12.19 18.00
C VAL A 358 1.19 -10.76 18.54
N ALA A 359 2.35 -10.12 18.54
CA ALA A 359 2.52 -8.74 18.98
C ALA A 359 2.40 -7.77 17.79
N GLY A 360 1.32 -6.98 17.80
CA GLY A 360 1.00 -5.91 16.86
C GLY A 360 0.95 -4.53 17.54
N ILE A 361 1.97 -4.21 18.33
CA ILE A 361 2.01 -3.03 19.23
C ILE A 361 2.71 -1.80 18.61
N GLY A 362 2.63 -1.67 17.29
CA GLY A 362 3.25 -0.59 16.51
C GLY A 362 4.63 -0.91 15.96
N VAL A 363 5.20 0.05 15.23
CA VAL A 363 6.50 -0.06 14.55
C VAL A 363 7.39 1.15 14.85
N ARG A 364 8.69 1.04 14.53
CA ARG A 364 9.66 2.14 14.58
C ARG A 364 10.41 2.23 13.24
N PRO A 365 10.69 3.44 12.72
CA PRO A 365 11.45 3.59 11.48
C PRO A 365 12.90 3.11 11.68
N ARG A 366 13.45 2.37 10.70
CA ARG A 366 14.82 1.80 10.74
C ARG A 366 15.88 2.87 10.41
N THR A 367 16.11 3.79 11.34
CA THR A 367 16.93 5.00 11.14
C THR A 367 18.44 4.82 11.39
N GLY A 368 18.88 3.69 11.94
CA GLY A 368 20.28 3.51 12.36
C GLY A 368 21.33 3.79 11.27
N LEU A 369 21.08 3.38 10.02
CA LEU A 369 21.98 3.69 8.90
C LEU A 369 22.07 5.20 8.62
N ALA A 370 20.94 5.89 8.66
CA ALA A 370 20.87 7.32 8.42
C ALA A 370 21.53 8.12 9.55
N GLU A 371 21.34 7.68 10.80
CA GLU A 371 21.99 8.25 11.98
C GLU A 371 23.52 8.16 11.87
N MET A 372 24.05 6.97 11.58
CA MET A 372 25.49 6.76 11.41
C MET A 372 26.07 7.55 10.22
N ALA A 373 25.26 7.78 9.19
CA ALA A 373 25.63 8.61 8.03
C ALA A 373 25.53 10.12 8.31
N GLY A 374 25.11 10.54 9.51
CA GLY A 374 24.97 11.95 9.89
C GLY A 374 23.80 12.66 9.20
N LEU A 375 22.76 11.92 8.78
CA LEU A 375 21.56 12.50 8.18
C LEU A 375 20.65 13.12 9.25
N ILE A 376 19.91 14.16 8.87
CA ILE A 376 18.94 14.80 9.78
C ILE A 376 17.76 13.86 10.03
N LEU A 377 17.46 13.63 11.31
CA LEU A 377 16.35 12.79 11.77
C LEU A 377 15.34 13.60 12.58
N ASP A 378 14.06 13.30 12.39
CA ASP A 378 12.95 13.67 13.27
C ASP A 378 11.91 12.55 13.15
N ARG A 379 11.91 11.61 14.11
CA ARG A 379 11.04 10.43 14.11
C ARG A 379 11.01 9.72 12.75
N GLY A 380 12.14 9.68 12.04
CA GLY A 380 12.28 9.29 10.64
C GLY A 380 13.39 10.10 9.96
N VAL A 381 13.77 9.75 8.74
CA VAL A 381 14.75 10.51 7.94
C VAL A 381 14.06 11.72 7.32
N VAL A 382 14.53 12.91 7.65
CA VAL A 382 13.97 14.16 7.10
C VAL A 382 14.41 14.29 5.65
N VAL A 383 13.43 14.52 4.77
CA VAL A 383 13.65 14.76 3.34
C VAL A 383 13.00 16.06 2.89
N ASN A 384 13.48 16.63 1.79
CA ASN A 384 12.84 17.76 1.14
C ASN A 384 11.64 17.31 0.27
N ALA A 385 10.98 18.26 -0.41
CA ALA A 385 9.84 17.97 -1.28
C ALA A 385 10.15 17.03 -2.47
N PHE A 386 11.42 16.77 -2.76
CA PHE A 386 11.89 15.85 -3.80
C PHE A 386 12.37 14.52 -3.23
N LEU A 387 12.11 14.25 -1.93
CA LEU A 387 12.52 13.06 -1.20
C LEU A 387 14.04 12.89 -1.03
N GLU A 388 14.82 13.97 -1.26
CA GLU A 388 16.26 14.00 -1.01
C GLU A 388 16.53 14.37 0.46
N THR A 389 17.48 13.69 1.09
CA THR A 389 17.87 13.86 2.49
C THR A 389 18.74 15.12 2.68
N SER A 390 19.28 15.32 3.89
CA SER A 390 20.27 16.38 4.15
C SER A 390 21.61 16.18 3.44
N ALA A 391 21.87 15.00 2.88
CA ALA A 391 23.06 14.71 2.08
C ALA A 391 22.70 14.64 0.57
N PRO A 392 23.36 15.43 -0.30
CA PRO A 392 23.11 15.41 -1.73
C PRO A 392 23.28 14.02 -2.35
N GLY A 393 22.35 13.62 -3.22
CA GLY A 393 22.38 12.32 -3.89
C GLY A 393 21.91 11.14 -3.04
N ILE A 394 21.55 11.36 -1.77
CA ILE A 394 20.92 10.36 -0.90
C ILE A 394 19.45 10.72 -0.69
N PHE A 395 18.57 9.77 -0.98
CA PHE A 395 17.11 9.89 -0.92
C PHE A 395 16.54 8.95 0.14
N ALA A 396 15.33 9.23 0.64
CA ALA A 396 14.60 8.29 1.49
C ALA A 396 13.13 8.20 1.08
N ALA A 397 12.55 7.00 1.13
CA ALA A 397 11.15 6.75 0.76
C ALA A 397 10.52 5.62 1.60
N GLY A 398 9.19 5.65 1.71
CA GLY A 398 8.40 4.71 2.51
C GLY A 398 8.38 5.07 4.00
N ASP A 399 8.09 4.09 4.86
CA ASP A 399 7.84 4.30 6.30
C ASP A 399 8.98 5.03 7.05
N ILE A 400 10.20 5.08 6.49
CA ILE A 400 11.33 5.78 7.08
C ILE A 400 11.31 7.29 6.80
N ALA A 401 10.70 7.73 5.69
CA ALA A 401 10.82 9.10 5.21
C ALA A 401 9.82 10.03 5.89
N ARG A 402 10.32 11.16 6.41
CA ARG A 402 9.52 12.26 6.92
C ARG A 402 9.63 13.44 5.97
N TRP A 403 8.54 13.78 5.29
CA TRP A 403 8.52 14.76 4.21
C TRP A 403 7.62 15.97 4.53
N PRO A 404 7.87 17.13 3.89
CA PRO A 404 6.97 18.28 3.97
C PRO A 404 5.69 17.99 3.19
N ASP A 405 4.63 17.63 3.89
CA ASP A 405 3.35 17.34 3.28
C ASP A 405 2.60 18.63 2.96
N PRO A 406 2.33 18.91 1.69
CA PRO A 406 1.70 20.17 1.33
C PRO A 406 0.21 20.24 1.70
N HIS A 407 -0.44 19.11 2.01
CA HIS A 407 -1.86 19.06 2.35
C HIS A 407 -2.13 19.46 3.80
N SER A 408 -1.23 19.09 4.70
CA SER A 408 -1.25 19.50 6.11
C SER A 408 -0.42 20.75 6.40
N GLY A 409 0.59 21.05 5.58
CA GLY A 409 1.56 22.12 5.83
C GLY A 409 2.64 21.72 6.84
N GLU A 410 2.61 20.48 7.33
CA GLU A 410 3.50 19.94 8.34
C GLU A 410 4.49 18.94 7.73
N ASN A 411 5.57 18.67 8.45
CA ASN A 411 6.39 17.51 8.14
C ASN A 411 5.74 16.25 8.73
N ILE A 412 5.34 15.31 7.90
CA ILE A 412 4.66 14.08 8.32
C ILE A 412 5.44 12.83 7.91
N ARG A 413 5.11 11.72 8.56
CA ARG A 413 5.59 10.39 8.22
C ARG A 413 4.40 9.44 8.29
N VAL A 414 4.24 8.63 7.26
CA VAL A 414 3.08 7.75 7.10
C VAL A 414 3.57 6.34 6.77
N GLU A 415 3.00 5.36 7.45
CA GLU A 415 3.42 3.95 7.44
C GLU A 415 2.45 3.11 6.61
N HIS A 416 2.25 3.48 5.35
CA HIS A 416 1.26 2.84 4.48
C HIS A 416 1.81 2.44 3.12
N TRP A 417 1.32 1.30 2.65
CA TRP A 417 1.78 0.61 1.46
C TRP A 417 1.78 1.50 0.21
N VAL A 418 0.64 2.13 -0.10
CA VAL A 418 0.47 2.97 -1.29
C VAL A 418 1.37 4.22 -1.23
N VAL A 419 1.50 4.82 -0.05
CA VAL A 419 2.40 5.98 0.15
C VAL A 419 3.84 5.58 -0.13
N ALA A 420 4.28 4.42 0.38
CA ALA A 420 5.63 3.92 0.15
C ALA A 420 5.93 3.68 -1.34
N GLU A 421 5.01 3.07 -2.08
CA GLU A 421 5.19 2.86 -3.52
C GLU A 421 5.21 4.19 -4.30
N ARG A 422 4.29 5.11 -3.97
CA ARG A 422 4.21 6.44 -4.60
C ARG A 422 5.49 7.26 -4.32
N GLN A 423 6.02 7.21 -3.11
CA GLN A 423 7.32 7.83 -2.76
C GLN A 423 8.47 7.15 -3.50
N GLY A 424 8.51 5.82 -3.56
CA GLY A 424 9.54 5.07 -4.30
C GLY A 424 9.63 5.49 -5.77
N ARG A 425 8.49 5.58 -6.47
CA ARG A 425 8.44 6.07 -7.86
C ARG A 425 8.92 7.52 -8.00
N THR A 426 8.57 8.39 -7.05
CA THR A 426 8.98 9.80 -7.06
C THR A 426 10.48 9.94 -6.80
N ALA A 427 11.01 9.19 -5.84
CA ALA A 427 12.44 9.15 -5.56
C ALA A 427 13.24 8.64 -6.77
N ALA A 428 12.76 7.61 -7.47
CA ALA A 428 13.37 7.15 -8.72
C ALA A 428 13.48 8.26 -9.78
N LEU A 429 12.40 9.02 -9.99
CA LEU A 429 12.41 10.16 -10.91
C LEU A 429 13.39 11.25 -10.46
N ASN A 430 13.50 11.52 -9.17
CA ASN A 430 14.40 12.55 -8.65
C ASN A 430 15.87 12.13 -8.65
N MET A 431 16.16 10.83 -8.47
CA MET A 431 17.49 10.27 -8.69
C MET A 431 17.97 10.47 -10.14
N LEU A 432 17.04 10.45 -11.11
CA LEU A 432 17.29 10.76 -12.53
C LEU A 432 17.27 12.26 -12.86
N GLY A 433 17.03 13.14 -11.87
CA GLY A 433 17.10 14.59 -12.04
C GLY A 433 15.82 15.25 -12.55
N HIS A 434 14.65 14.59 -12.49
CA HIS A 434 13.37 15.17 -12.94
C HIS A 434 12.83 16.28 -12.02
N ARG A 435 13.28 16.33 -10.75
CA ARG A 435 12.82 17.31 -9.75
C ARG A 435 11.29 17.38 -9.62
N GLU A 436 10.66 16.22 -9.48
CA GLU A 436 9.23 16.06 -9.22
C GLU A 436 8.94 16.15 -7.72
N LYS A 437 8.09 17.11 -7.32
CA LYS A 437 7.68 17.23 -5.92
C LYS A 437 6.75 16.08 -5.55
N PHE A 438 6.95 15.49 -4.37
CA PHE A 438 6.00 14.54 -3.82
C PHE A 438 4.80 15.27 -3.22
N VAL A 439 3.67 15.24 -3.93
CA VAL A 439 2.42 15.93 -3.56
C VAL A 439 1.22 14.97 -3.45
N ALA A 440 1.45 13.66 -3.49
CA ALA A 440 0.37 12.70 -3.41
C ALA A 440 -0.34 12.77 -2.06
N VAL A 441 -1.67 12.80 -2.07
CA VAL A 441 -2.48 12.68 -0.86
C VAL A 441 -2.27 11.27 -0.28
N PRO A 442 -1.99 11.14 1.03
CA PRO A 442 -1.88 9.84 1.67
C PRO A 442 -3.19 9.05 1.52
N PHE A 443 -3.07 7.77 1.17
CA PHE A 443 -4.21 6.85 1.11
C PHE A 443 -3.78 5.49 1.65
N PHE A 444 -4.69 4.82 2.36
CA PHE A 444 -4.56 3.42 2.72
C PHE A 444 -5.93 2.77 2.91
N TRP A 445 -5.91 1.43 3.02
CA TRP A 445 -7.09 0.64 3.32
C TRP A 445 -6.79 -0.36 4.44
N SER A 446 -7.85 -0.79 5.11
CA SER A 446 -7.88 -1.93 6.03
C SER A 446 -9.04 -2.84 5.66
N GLN A 447 -8.89 -4.13 5.88
CA GLN A 447 -9.97 -5.11 5.65
C GLN A 447 -10.27 -5.84 6.96
N HIS A 448 -11.49 -5.71 7.45
CA HIS A 448 -11.97 -6.46 8.61
C HIS A 448 -13.13 -7.35 8.16
N TYR A 449 -12.86 -8.64 7.96
CA TYR A 449 -13.83 -9.59 7.40
C TYR A 449 -14.31 -9.12 6.01
N ASP A 450 -15.61 -8.87 5.85
CA ASP A 450 -16.23 -8.34 4.64
C ASP A 450 -16.26 -6.80 4.59
N VAL A 451 -15.74 -6.10 5.61
CA VAL A 451 -15.83 -4.64 5.74
C VAL A 451 -14.50 -3.96 5.34
N PRO A 452 -14.46 -3.25 4.20
CA PRO A 452 -13.34 -2.40 3.84
C PRO A 452 -13.43 -1.06 4.57
N ILE A 453 -12.31 -0.57 5.08
CA ILE A 453 -12.16 0.80 5.58
C ILE A 453 -11.11 1.49 4.73
N ASN A 454 -11.53 2.47 3.95
CA ASN A 454 -10.65 3.34 3.17
C ASN A 454 -10.35 4.61 3.96
N TYR A 455 -9.13 5.13 3.86
CA TYR A 455 -8.72 6.36 4.53
C TYR A 455 -7.88 7.23 3.59
N VAL A 456 -8.30 8.48 3.39
CA VAL A 456 -7.66 9.46 2.49
C VAL A 456 -7.28 10.70 3.29
N GLY A 457 -6.08 11.22 3.05
CA GLY A 457 -5.52 12.36 3.77
C GLY A 457 -4.77 11.94 5.03
N HIS A 458 -4.49 12.90 5.90
CA HIS A 458 -3.79 12.66 7.16
C HIS A 458 -4.25 13.64 8.23
N ALA A 459 -4.91 13.12 9.27
CA ALA A 459 -5.33 13.90 10.43
C ALA A 459 -4.67 13.34 11.70
N ALA A 460 -3.56 13.95 12.13
CA ALA A 460 -2.93 13.59 13.41
C ALA A 460 -3.75 14.09 14.62
N GLN A 461 -4.51 15.17 14.43
CA GLN A 461 -5.40 15.80 15.41
C GLN A 461 -6.61 16.38 14.68
N TRP A 462 -7.76 16.35 15.33
CA TRP A 462 -9.03 16.92 14.85
C TRP A 462 -9.85 17.43 16.04
N ASP A 463 -10.73 18.39 15.80
CA ASP A 463 -11.68 18.94 16.79
C ASP A 463 -13.11 18.47 16.53
N GLU A 464 -13.40 17.99 15.32
CA GLU A 464 -14.71 17.52 14.90
C GLU A 464 -14.57 16.29 13.98
N ILE A 465 -15.47 15.31 14.16
CA ILE A 465 -15.72 14.26 13.18
C ILE A 465 -17.15 14.45 12.68
N GLU A 466 -17.29 14.85 11.42
CA GLU A 466 -18.60 14.86 10.75
C GLU A 466 -18.84 13.46 10.17
N VAL A 467 -20.00 12.89 10.44
CA VAL A 467 -20.41 11.58 9.90
C VAL A 467 -21.54 11.79 8.91
N ASP A 468 -21.33 11.32 7.68
CA ASP A 468 -22.35 11.18 6.66
C ASP A 468 -22.68 9.69 6.46
N GLY A 469 -23.96 9.34 6.41
CA GLY A 469 -24.44 7.96 6.43
C GLY A 469 -24.50 7.33 7.83
N ASP A 470 -24.38 6.01 7.90
CA ASP A 470 -24.53 5.20 9.12
C ASP A 470 -23.41 4.15 9.22
N ILE A 471 -22.62 4.26 10.29
CA ILE A 471 -21.49 3.36 10.58
C ILE A 471 -21.97 1.92 10.81
N ILE A 472 -23.08 1.74 11.53
CA ILE A 472 -23.61 0.40 11.86
C ILE A 472 -24.16 -0.29 10.61
N ALA A 473 -24.77 0.49 9.71
CA ALA A 473 -25.24 -0.01 8.42
C ALA A 473 -24.10 -0.30 7.42
N LYS A 474 -22.84 -0.11 7.81
CA LYS A 474 -21.63 -0.23 6.97
C LYS A 474 -21.65 0.72 5.77
N ASP A 475 -22.35 1.86 5.85
CA ASP A 475 -22.49 2.79 4.74
C ASP A 475 -22.24 4.22 5.20
N CYS A 476 -20.96 4.60 5.28
CA CYS A 476 -20.59 5.86 5.91
C CYS A 476 -19.34 6.52 5.33
N LEU A 477 -19.27 7.83 5.54
CA LEU A 477 -18.10 8.69 5.29
C LEU A 477 -17.88 9.58 6.52
N LEU A 478 -16.73 9.41 7.18
CA LEU A 478 -16.29 10.23 8.30
C LEU A 478 -15.33 11.30 7.78
N ARG A 479 -15.53 12.56 8.16
CA ARG A 479 -14.62 13.67 7.84
C ARG A 479 -13.96 14.16 9.12
N PHE A 480 -12.63 14.01 9.20
CA PHE A 480 -11.82 14.51 10.32
C PHE A 480 -11.45 15.95 10.05
N LYS A 481 -12.02 16.87 10.84
CA LYS A 481 -11.85 18.32 10.65
C LYS A 481 -10.99 18.93 11.73
N ARG A 482 -10.29 19.99 11.36
CA ARG A 482 -9.64 20.93 12.28
C ARG A 482 -9.92 22.34 11.81
N GLU A 483 -10.45 23.17 12.69
CA GLU A 483 -10.81 24.56 12.38
C GLU A 483 -11.70 24.67 11.13
N GLY A 484 -12.66 23.74 10.99
CA GLY A 484 -13.59 23.66 9.85
C GLY A 484 -13.01 23.07 8.56
N ARG A 485 -11.70 22.80 8.48
CA ARG A 485 -11.06 22.15 7.32
C ARG A 485 -10.99 20.64 7.50
N ALA A 486 -11.55 19.89 6.55
CA ALA A 486 -11.34 18.43 6.48
C ALA A 486 -9.88 18.11 6.09
N LEU A 487 -9.17 17.41 6.97
CA LEU A 487 -7.78 16.97 6.82
C LEU A 487 -7.67 15.51 6.34
N ALA A 488 -8.67 14.70 6.68
CA ALA A 488 -8.79 13.32 6.25
C ALA A 488 -10.24 12.90 6.12
N VAL A 489 -10.49 11.82 5.39
CA VAL A 489 -11.75 11.10 5.38
C VAL A 489 -11.52 9.61 5.58
N ALA A 490 -12.45 8.95 6.28
CA ALA A 490 -12.54 7.49 6.32
C ALA A 490 -13.90 7.05 5.76
N SER A 491 -13.96 5.93 5.06
CA SER A 491 -15.22 5.45 4.47
C SER A 491 -15.37 3.95 4.51
N ILE A 492 -16.62 3.51 4.59
CA ILE A 492 -17.04 2.12 4.36
C ILE A 492 -18.04 2.13 3.19
N PHE A 493 -17.75 1.37 2.13
CA PHE A 493 -18.55 1.24 0.90
C PHE A 493 -18.96 2.55 0.19
N ARG A 494 -18.22 3.66 0.44
CA ARG A 494 -18.38 4.97 -0.23
C ARG A 494 -17.20 5.29 -1.14
N ASP A 495 -16.91 4.39 -2.08
CA ASP A 495 -15.67 4.41 -2.87
C ASP A 495 -15.54 5.66 -3.75
N ILE A 496 -16.63 6.13 -4.35
CA ILE A 496 -16.64 7.35 -5.18
C ILE A 496 -16.39 8.59 -4.33
N GLU A 497 -17.00 8.70 -3.15
CA GLU A 497 -16.80 9.81 -2.24
C GLU A 497 -15.38 9.82 -1.65
N SER A 498 -14.80 8.65 -1.37
CA SER A 498 -13.39 8.49 -1.00
C SER A 498 -12.46 9.02 -2.11
N LEU A 499 -12.66 8.58 -3.34
CA LEU A 499 -11.90 9.06 -4.51
C LEU A 499 -12.09 10.57 -4.73
N GLY A 500 -13.32 11.06 -4.57
CA GLY A 500 -13.66 12.47 -4.67
C GLY A 500 -12.94 13.33 -3.64
N ALA A 501 -12.80 12.85 -2.40
CA ALA A 501 -12.04 13.52 -1.36
C ALA A 501 -10.55 13.61 -1.70
N GLU A 502 -9.94 12.55 -2.25
CA GLU A 502 -8.55 12.57 -2.73
C GLU A 502 -8.36 13.65 -3.80
N VAL A 503 -9.22 13.66 -4.81
CA VAL A 503 -9.19 14.65 -5.90
C VAL A 503 -9.38 16.08 -5.38
N GLN A 504 -10.28 16.27 -4.42
CA GLN A 504 -10.50 17.59 -3.83
C GLN A 504 -9.26 18.10 -3.09
N MET A 505 -8.58 17.24 -2.33
CA MET A 505 -7.34 17.60 -1.64
C MET A 505 -6.23 17.95 -2.64
N GLU A 506 -6.08 17.17 -3.71
CA GLU A 506 -5.11 17.45 -4.78
C GLU A 506 -5.37 18.79 -5.47
N ARG A 507 -6.63 19.14 -5.74
CA ARG A 507 -7.00 20.40 -6.42
C ARG A 507 -6.83 21.64 -5.55
N ARG A 508 -6.81 21.52 -4.22
CA ARG A 508 -6.56 22.68 -3.32
C ARG A 508 -5.12 23.21 -3.42
N MET A 509 -4.23 22.47 -4.07
CA MET A 509 -2.82 22.82 -4.26
C MET A 509 -2.51 23.56 -5.56
N THR A 510 -3.37 23.42 -6.57
CA THR A 510 -3.34 24.16 -7.84
C THR A 510 -4.11 25.45 -7.71
#